data_AF-A0A9X0YR10-F1
#
_entry.id   AF-A0A9X0YR10-F1
#
_cell.length_a   1.000
_cell.length_b   1.000
_cell.length_c   1.000
_cell.angle_alpha   90.00
_cell.angle_beta   90.00
_cell.angle_gamma   90.00
#
_symmetry.space_group_name_H-M   'P 1'
#
loop_
_entity.id
_entity.type
_entity.pdbx_description
1 polymer ?
#
loop_
_entity_poly.entity_id
_entity_poly.type
_entity_poly.pdbx_seq_one_letter_code
_entity_poly.pdbx_strand_id
1 'polypeptide(L)'
;MEWIFYLYLLNMFFMLFIAIWEVRRPAKALNWITIVLILPIIGFWLYLSTSNPRRIHRKRLTSSHNESDKLPDTFSHSSSVIADTLRDFTVHGLRVGKVQVLNNGIAKYELLIESLQKAQKTIDLEYYIYRNDQIGNRITDC
;
A
#
# COMPACT_ATOMS: atom_id res chain seq x y z
N MET A 1 -25.20 -36.21 28.23
CA MET A 1 -25.06 -34.90 28.89
C MET A 1 -23.65 -34.37 28.74
N GLU A 2 -22.61 -35.14 29.09
CA GLU A 2 -21.19 -34.76 28.93
C GLU A 2 -20.79 -34.28 27.53
N TRP A 3 -21.27 -34.95 26.47
CA TRP A 3 -20.87 -34.60 25.10
C TRP A 3 -21.33 -33.21 24.66
N ILE A 4 -22.43 -32.71 25.22
CA ILE A 4 -22.94 -31.36 24.94
C ILE A 4 -21.99 -30.32 25.54
N PHE A 5 -21.42 -30.59 26.71
CA PHE A 5 -20.45 -29.72 27.36
C PHE A 5 -19.17 -29.57 26.53
N TYR A 6 -18.64 -30.68 26.00
CA TYR A 6 -17.48 -30.64 25.10
C TYR A 6 -17.75 -29.86 23.81
N LEU A 7 -18.97 -29.94 23.28
CA LEU A 7 -19.39 -29.22 22.06
C LEU A 7 -19.41 -27.70 22.28
N TYR A 8 -19.93 -27.25 23.43
CA TYR A 8 -19.91 -25.83 23.81
C TYR A 8 -18.49 -25.32 24.11
N LEU A 9 -17.67 -26.13 24.78
CA LEU A 9 -16.28 -25.78 25.11
C LEU A 9 -15.43 -25.60 23.84
N LEU A 10 -15.62 -26.49 22.87
CA LEU A 10 -14.99 -26.39 21.55
C LEU A 10 -15.46 -25.13 20.80
N ASN A 11 -16.75 -24.81 20.86
CA ASN A 11 -17.30 -23.63 20.20
C ASN A 11 -16.73 -22.31 20.78
N MET A 12 -16.62 -22.23 22.11
CA MET A 12 -16.02 -21.09 22.80
C MET A 12 -14.56 -20.86 22.36
N PHE A 13 -13.78 -21.94 22.20
CA PHE A 13 -12.41 -21.85 21.72
C PHE A 13 -12.32 -21.27 20.30
N PHE A 14 -13.19 -21.71 19.39
CA PHE A 14 -13.25 -21.17 18.02
C PHE A 14 -13.63 -19.69 17.97
N MET A 15 -14.58 -19.24 18.80
CA MET A 15 -14.91 -17.81 18.90
C MET A 15 -13.73 -16.96 19.34
N LEU A 16 -13.01 -17.40 20.38
CA LEU A 16 -11.83 -16.70 20.89
C LEU A 16 -10.73 -16.60 19.82
N PHE A 17 -10.49 -17.68 19.10
CA PHE A 17 -9.51 -17.74 18.03
C PHE A 17 -9.82 -16.75 16.90
N ILE A 18 -11.08 -16.70 16.45
CA ILE A 18 -11.53 -15.75 15.42
C ILE A 18 -11.38 -14.30 15.89
N ALA A 19 -11.75 -14.01 17.14
CA ALA A 19 -11.65 -12.67 17.71
C ALA A 19 -10.19 -12.16 17.76
N ILE A 20 -9.24 -13.03 18.10
CA ILE A 20 -7.81 -12.69 18.13
C ILE A 20 -7.25 -12.53 16.71
N TRP A 21 -7.65 -13.40 15.77
CA TRP A 21 -7.11 -13.39 14.41
C TRP A 21 -7.55 -12.16 13.59
N GLU A 22 -8.77 -11.68 13.80
CA GLU A 22 -9.39 -10.66 12.93
C GLU A 22 -9.26 -9.20 13.45
N VAL A 23 -8.39 -8.95 14.45
CA VAL A 23 -8.13 -7.59 15.03
C VAL A 23 -7.69 -6.55 13.99
N ARG A 24 -7.19 -6.96 12.82
CA ARG A 24 -6.66 -6.04 11.80
C ARG A 24 -7.70 -5.41 10.86
N ARG A 25 -8.94 -5.93 10.78
CA ARG A 25 -9.98 -5.40 9.90
C ARG A 25 -11.37 -5.45 10.55
N PRO A 26 -11.70 -4.48 11.41
CA PRO A 26 -12.90 -4.53 12.27
C PRO A 26 -14.21 -4.68 11.49
N ALA A 27 -14.31 -4.07 10.30
CA ALA A 27 -15.51 -4.14 9.47
C ALA A 27 -15.80 -5.55 8.91
N LYS A 28 -14.77 -6.34 8.61
CA LYS A 28 -14.94 -7.72 8.13
C LYS A 28 -15.14 -8.69 9.29
N ALA A 29 -14.47 -8.44 10.42
CA ALA A 29 -14.64 -9.19 11.65
C ALA A 29 -16.10 -9.19 12.13
N LEU A 30 -16.75 -8.03 12.10
CA LEU A 30 -18.11 -7.88 12.63
C LEU A 30 -19.12 -8.79 11.91
N ASN A 31 -19.03 -8.89 10.58
CA ASN A 31 -19.89 -9.78 9.80
C ASN A 31 -19.66 -11.26 10.15
N TRP A 32 -18.40 -11.68 10.27
CA TRP A 32 -18.08 -13.07 10.59
C TRP A 32 -18.42 -13.44 12.03
N ILE A 33 -18.20 -12.54 12.98
CA ILE A 33 -18.64 -12.69 14.37
C ILE A 33 -20.15 -12.86 14.43
N THR A 34 -20.92 -12.08 13.66
CA THR A 34 -22.39 -12.19 13.59
C THR A 34 -22.84 -13.55 13.06
N ILE A 35 -22.22 -14.04 11.98
CA ILE A 35 -22.55 -15.35 11.39
C ILE A 35 -22.19 -16.50 12.33
N VAL A 36 -21.03 -16.43 13.00
CA VAL A 36 -20.59 -17.46 13.95
C VAL A 36 -21.43 -17.43 15.24
N LEU A 37 -21.92 -16.26 15.65
CA LEU A 37 -22.82 -16.13 16.79
C LEU A 37 -24.19 -16.78 16.54
N ILE A 38 -24.70 -16.69 15.31
CA ILE A 38 -25.98 -17.31 14.91
C ILE A 38 -25.79 -18.81 14.60
N LEU A 39 -24.66 -19.17 13.98
CA LEU A 39 -24.37 -20.51 13.49
C LEU A 39 -22.96 -20.94 13.95
N PRO A 40 -22.83 -21.40 15.21
CA PRO A 40 -21.55 -21.67 15.89
C PRO A 40 -20.60 -22.60 15.13
N ILE A 41 -21.14 -23.57 14.37
CA ILE A 41 -20.36 -24.60 13.68
C ILE A 41 -20.20 -24.28 12.20
N ILE A 42 -21.29 -23.83 11.55
CA ILE A 42 -21.33 -23.57 10.11
C ILE A 42 -20.58 -22.28 9.76
N GLY A 43 -20.60 -21.28 10.65
CA GLY A 43 -19.91 -20.01 10.46
C GLY A 43 -18.39 -20.16 10.30
N PHE A 44 -17.77 -21.10 11.03
CA PHE A 44 -16.34 -21.39 10.90
C PHE A 44 -15.98 -21.96 9.52
N TRP A 45 -16.80 -22.88 9.01
CA TRP A 45 -16.57 -23.49 7.69
C TRP A 45 -16.78 -22.49 6.55
N LEU A 46 -17.82 -21.63 6.66
CA LEU A 46 -18.04 -20.52 5.73
C LEU A 46 -16.90 -19.50 5.79
N TYR A 47 -16.37 -19.22 6.99
CA TYR A 47 -15.23 -18.32 7.18
C TYR A 47 -14.02 -18.85 6.42
N LEU A 48 -13.68 -20.13 6.57
CA LEU A 48 -12.51 -20.71 5.91
C LEU A 48 -12.62 -20.62 4.37
N SER A 49 -13.83 -20.78 3.82
CA SER A 49 -14.09 -20.70 2.37
C SER A 49 -13.95 -19.27 1.81
N THR A 50 -14.38 -18.27 2.57
CA THR A 50 -14.42 -16.86 2.11
C THR A 50 -13.24 -16.02 2.60
N SER A 51 -12.55 -16.46 3.66
CA SER A 51 -11.34 -15.82 4.19
C SER A 51 -10.17 -15.95 3.23
N ASN A 52 -10.21 -16.89 2.27
CA ASN A 52 -9.23 -16.94 1.19
C ASN A 52 -9.31 -15.64 0.38
N PRO A 53 -8.37 -14.68 0.54
CA PRO A 53 -8.38 -13.51 -0.29
C PRO A 53 -8.00 -14.05 -1.66
N ARG A 54 -8.99 -14.20 -2.56
CA ARG A 54 -8.70 -14.44 -3.98
C ARG A 54 -7.70 -13.36 -4.34
N ARG A 55 -6.42 -13.75 -4.41
CA ARG A 55 -5.35 -12.90 -4.88
C ARG A 55 -5.80 -12.59 -6.28
N ILE A 56 -6.43 -11.43 -6.45
CA ILE A 56 -6.75 -10.89 -7.75
C ILE A 56 -5.37 -10.75 -8.38
N HIS A 57 -5.00 -11.74 -9.19
CA HIS A 57 -3.98 -11.59 -10.19
C HIS A 57 -4.56 -10.58 -11.16
N ARG A 58 -4.40 -9.30 -10.82
CA ARG A 58 -4.56 -8.19 -11.74
C ARG A 58 -3.60 -8.52 -12.87
N LYS A 59 -4.13 -9.07 -13.97
CA LYS A 59 -3.39 -9.16 -15.22
C LYS A 59 -2.97 -7.73 -15.52
N ARG A 60 -1.67 -7.50 -15.38
CA ARG A 60 -1.06 -6.20 -15.55
C ARG A 60 -1.29 -5.82 -17.01
N LEU A 61 -1.89 -4.66 -17.25
CA LEU A 61 -1.90 -4.05 -18.58
C LEU A 61 -0.49 -3.54 -18.83
N THR A 62 0.45 -4.44 -19.14
CA THR A 62 1.76 -4.07 -19.63
C THR A 62 1.59 -3.73 -21.11
N SER A 63 1.79 -2.45 -21.44
CA SER A 63 1.90 -2.03 -22.84
C SER A 63 3.02 -2.85 -23.51
N SER A 64 2.70 -3.46 -24.65
CA SER A 64 3.59 -4.35 -25.41
C SER A 64 4.78 -3.61 -26.07
N HIS A 65 4.91 -2.30 -25.86
CA HIS A 65 5.85 -1.43 -26.59
C HIS A 65 6.86 -0.70 -25.72
N ASN A 66 7.11 -1.16 -24.48
CA ASN A 66 8.13 -0.54 -23.63
C ASN A 66 9.47 -1.26 -23.81
N GLU A 67 10.21 -0.91 -24.87
CA GLU A 67 11.68 -0.92 -24.76
C GLU A 67 12.04 0.00 -23.61
N SER A 68 12.26 -0.58 -22.43
CA SER A 68 12.60 0.22 -21.26
C SER A 68 14.01 0.77 -21.48
N ASP A 69 14.13 2.08 -21.64
CA ASP A 69 15.40 2.77 -21.50
C ASP A 69 16.02 2.34 -20.16
N LYS A 70 17.16 1.67 -20.25
CA LYS A 70 17.98 1.37 -19.07
C LYS A 70 18.41 2.72 -18.50
N LEU A 71 18.38 2.84 -17.17
CA LEU A 71 18.98 4.01 -16.54
C LEU A 71 20.46 4.07 -16.96
N PRO A 72 20.97 5.24 -17.37
CA PRO A 72 22.39 5.45 -17.65
C PRO A 72 23.30 4.82 -16.59
N ASP A 73 24.39 4.17 -17.01
CA ASP A 73 25.34 3.50 -16.09
C ASP A 73 26.00 4.46 -15.07
N THR A 74 25.81 5.78 -15.24
CA THR A 74 26.21 6.83 -14.29
C THR A 74 25.48 6.73 -12.93
N PHE A 75 24.36 5.99 -12.86
CA PHE A 75 23.58 5.84 -11.64
C PHE A 75 24.14 4.73 -10.74
N SER A 76 24.32 5.02 -9.45
CA SER A 76 24.80 4.06 -8.45
C SER A 76 23.92 2.79 -8.41
N HIS A 77 24.49 1.65 -7.98
CA HIS A 77 23.77 0.38 -7.87
C HIS A 77 22.47 0.48 -7.04
N SER A 78 22.40 1.41 -6.07
CA SER A 78 21.18 1.63 -5.29
C SER A 78 20.03 2.24 -6.11
N SER A 79 20.34 3.11 -7.09
CA SER A 79 19.33 3.77 -7.92
C SER A 79 18.70 2.83 -8.95
N SER A 80 19.45 1.84 -9.45
CA SER A 80 18.88 0.83 -10.37
C SER A 80 17.85 -0.05 -9.66
N VAL A 81 18.12 -0.45 -8.41
CA VAL A 81 17.16 -1.21 -7.57
C VAL A 81 15.88 -0.41 -7.35
N ILE A 82 16.00 0.87 -7.00
CA ILE A 82 14.82 1.74 -6.79
C ILE A 82 14.03 1.89 -8.09
N ALA A 83 14.69 2.14 -9.22
CA ALA A 83 14.02 2.24 -10.50
C ALA A 83 13.28 0.96 -10.90
N ASP A 84 13.88 -0.20 -10.63
CA ASP A 84 13.26 -1.49 -10.94
C ASP A 84 12.04 -1.74 -10.04
N THR A 85 12.11 -1.39 -8.75
CA THR A 85 10.94 -1.44 -7.86
C THR A 85 9.83 -0.46 -8.27
N LEU A 86 10.17 0.73 -8.77
CA LEU A 86 9.19 1.73 -9.18
C LEU A 86 8.44 1.36 -10.47
N ARG A 87 9.06 0.54 -11.34
CA ARG A 87 8.36 -0.05 -12.50
C ARG A 87 7.14 -0.83 -12.06
N ASP A 88 7.18 -1.43 -10.88
CA ASP A 88 6.07 -2.22 -10.40
C ASP A 88 4.86 -1.39 -9.95
N PHE A 89 5.09 -0.13 -9.59
CA PHE A 89 4.08 0.82 -9.14
C PHE A 89 3.56 1.74 -10.24
N THR A 90 4.19 1.76 -11.43
CA THR A 90 3.81 2.62 -12.54
C THR A 90 3.16 1.84 -13.68
N VAL A 91 1.94 2.23 -14.08
CA VAL A 91 1.20 1.57 -15.17
C VAL A 91 1.91 1.71 -16.53
N HIS A 92 2.63 2.81 -16.74
CA HIS A 92 3.35 3.11 -17.99
C HIS A 92 4.88 2.94 -17.86
N GLY A 93 5.36 2.42 -16.73
CA GLY A 93 6.78 2.54 -16.35
C GLY A 93 7.17 3.98 -16.00
N LEU A 94 8.47 4.23 -15.84
CA LEU A 94 9.00 5.58 -15.75
C LEU A 94 8.72 6.30 -17.08
N ARG A 95 7.96 7.40 -17.04
CA ARG A 95 7.70 8.20 -18.25
C ARG A 95 9.04 8.63 -18.85
N VAL A 96 9.18 8.43 -20.16
CA VAL A 96 10.32 8.93 -20.95
C VAL A 96 10.36 10.45 -20.79
N GLY A 97 11.36 10.94 -20.07
CA GLY A 97 11.52 12.33 -19.69
C GLY A 97 12.89 12.54 -19.07
N LYS A 98 13.23 13.79 -18.77
CA LYS A 98 14.50 14.12 -18.10
C LYS A 98 14.41 13.70 -16.63
N VAL A 99 14.99 12.56 -16.30
CA VAL A 99 15.06 12.05 -14.93
C VAL A 99 16.37 12.50 -14.30
N GLN A 100 16.27 13.13 -13.13
CA GLN A 100 17.43 13.47 -12.29
C GLN A 100 17.29 12.74 -10.95
N VAL A 101 18.28 11.91 -10.61
CA VAL A 101 18.34 11.24 -9.31
C VAL A 101 19.04 12.15 -8.31
N LEU A 102 18.43 12.35 -7.15
CA LEU A 102 18.97 13.13 -6.04
C LEU A 102 19.21 12.20 -4.86
N ASN A 103 20.41 12.24 -4.30
CA ASN A 103 20.84 11.40 -3.17
C ASN A 103 20.90 12.15 -1.83
N ASN A 104 20.54 13.43 -1.81
CA ASN A 104 20.53 14.28 -0.62
C ASN A 104 19.25 15.14 -0.57
N GLY A 105 18.69 15.31 0.62
CA GLY A 105 17.55 16.17 0.88
C GLY A 105 17.81 17.65 0.56
N ILE A 106 19.00 18.19 0.83
CA ILE A 106 19.32 19.61 0.59
C ILE A 106 19.14 19.96 -0.89
N ALA A 107 19.83 19.23 -1.77
CA ALA A 107 19.71 19.40 -3.21
C ALA A 107 18.27 19.19 -3.71
N LYS A 108 17.53 18.25 -3.12
CA LYS A 108 16.11 18.02 -3.43
C LYS A 108 15.24 19.21 -3.10
N TYR A 109 15.42 19.84 -1.94
CA TYR A 109 14.62 20.99 -1.57
C TYR A 109 15.00 22.26 -2.35
N GLU A 110 16.29 22.48 -2.64
CA GLU A 110 16.71 23.60 -3.49
C GLU A 110 16.09 23.53 -4.88
N LEU A 111 16.18 22.38 -5.55
CA LEU A 111 15.58 22.18 -6.87
C LEU A 111 14.05 22.25 -6.84
N LEU A 112 13.42 21.75 -5.78
CA LEU A 112 11.97 21.86 -5.61
C LEU A 112 11.55 23.32 -5.53
N ILE A 113 12.19 24.11 -4.67
CA ILE A 113 11.89 25.53 -4.49
C ILE A 113 12.07 26.29 -5.81
N GLU A 114 13.18 26.05 -6.52
CA GLU A 114 13.42 26.65 -7.83
C GLU A 114 12.33 26.27 -8.84
N SER A 115 11.86 25.03 -8.82
CA SER A 115 10.79 24.55 -9.71
C SER A 115 9.44 25.17 -9.38
N LEU A 116 9.15 25.40 -8.10
CA LEU A 116 7.94 26.08 -7.64
C LEU A 116 7.93 27.54 -8.12
N GLN A 117 9.04 28.26 -7.94
CA GLN A 117 9.18 29.66 -8.38
C GLN A 117 9.08 29.82 -9.91
N LYS A 118 9.48 28.80 -10.67
CA LYS A 118 9.39 28.79 -12.15
C LYS A 118 8.02 28.37 -12.68
N ALA A 119 7.12 27.86 -11.84
CA ALA A 119 5.82 27.35 -12.28
C ALA A 119 4.92 28.51 -12.75
N GLN A 120 4.34 28.38 -13.96
CA GLN A 120 3.56 29.47 -14.57
C GLN A 120 2.04 29.27 -14.55
N LYS A 121 1.57 28.03 -14.38
CA LYS A 121 0.13 27.70 -14.50
C LYS A 121 -0.41 27.01 -13.27
N THR A 122 0.08 25.81 -13.00
CA THR A 122 -0.45 24.94 -11.93
C THR A 122 0.70 24.18 -11.29
N ILE A 123 0.61 24.00 -9.97
CA ILE A 123 1.51 23.18 -9.17
C ILE A 123 0.66 22.08 -8.55
N ASP A 124 0.92 20.83 -8.95
CA ASP A 124 0.33 19.65 -8.32
C ASP A 124 1.36 19.06 -7.34
N LEU A 125 0.98 18.99 -6.07
CA LEU A 125 1.88 18.64 -4.99
C LEU A 125 1.33 17.48 -4.16
N GLU A 126 2.06 16.37 -4.11
CA GLU A 126 1.69 15.19 -3.32
C GLU A 126 2.78 14.91 -2.28
N TYR A 127 2.43 15.03 -0.99
CA TYR A 127 3.32 14.77 0.13
C TYR A 127 2.61 13.99 1.23
N TYR A 128 3.34 13.08 1.87
CA TYR A 128 2.84 12.37 3.04
C TYR A 128 2.71 13.29 4.27
N ILE A 129 3.66 14.23 4.44
CA ILE A 129 3.70 15.18 5.56
C ILE A 129 4.03 16.58 5.03
N TYR A 130 3.21 17.56 5.42
CA TYR A 130 3.49 18.98 5.28
C TYR A 130 3.31 19.65 6.66
N ARG A 131 4.28 20.44 7.11
CA ARG A 131 4.29 21.02 8.45
C ARG A 131 4.64 22.49 8.40
N ASN A 132 4.14 23.25 9.38
CA ASN A 132 4.57 24.62 9.63
C ASN A 132 5.95 24.61 10.31
N ASP A 133 6.99 24.42 9.52
CA ASP A 133 8.39 24.50 9.92
C ASP A 133 9.19 25.37 8.93
N GLN A 134 10.51 25.46 9.10
CA GLN A 134 11.36 26.28 8.23
C GLN A 134 11.25 25.89 6.74
N ILE A 135 11.07 24.60 6.43
CA ILE A 135 10.99 24.13 5.04
C ILE A 135 9.57 24.35 4.51
N GLY A 136 8.54 24.01 5.29
CA GLY A 136 7.15 24.20 4.90
C GLY A 136 6.79 25.68 4.71
N ASN A 137 7.29 26.58 5.57
CA ASN A 137 7.11 28.02 5.36
C ASN A 137 7.82 28.48 4.10
N ARG A 138 9.07 28.04 3.89
CA ARG A 138 9.80 28.37 2.67
C ARG A 138 9.09 27.87 1.40
N ILE A 139 8.42 26.72 1.42
CA ILE A 139 7.61 26.24 0.28
C ILE A 139 6.34 27.09 0.10
N THR A 140 5.70 27.50 1.20
CA THR A 140 4.49 28.34 1.19
C THR A 140 4.76 29.76 0.70
N ASP A 141 5.92 30.31 1.05
CA ASP A 141 6.30 31.70 0.80
C ASP A 141 6.88 31.92 -0.62
N CYS A 142 7.16 30.84 -1.36
CA CYS A 142 7.73 30.90 -2.70
C CYS A 142 6.74 31.26 -3.80
#